data_AF-A0A8T6NYD4-F1
#
_entry.id   AF-A0A8T6NYD4-F1
#
_cell.length_a   1.000
_cell.length_b   1.000
_cell.length_c   1.000
_cell.angle_alpha   90.00
_cell.angle_beta   90.00
_cell.angle_gamma   90.00
#
_symmetry.space_group_name_H-M   'P 1'
#
loop_
_entity.id
_entity.type
_entity.pdbx_description
1 polymer ?
#
loop_
_entity_poly.entity_id
_entity_poly.type
_entity_poly.pdbx_seq_one_letter_code
_entity_poly.pdbx_strand_id
1 'polypeptide(L)'
;MTNLLTNAGFDGDFRDWNGDPLVHVAASWFPYWVRRRDSDPDWRNHRPVYRAVARAAEPARIHEGLRSQSYATDAATHTAGLMQFADVTPGQQLRLEVYGHAVSSTDAGAASSKNPTDMRMRVGLDPTGGTYPFAPQVVWSTQASPIDSYSTPFVAEAAAQSNRVTVFLHSAPAEPRARNAVYWDSASLTVLQDVSPGPGDIPPEEDIMLVLYSEHPNVGRPVSVYATSTRPLENISLSVGGPSGRVTSTFRGRSLGGRGHLWAWEFMPQREGTYAATIEADIIHAETAAIHVRATADQPPGPGEPERGSPRVQYPRTYILMPPDSDPEWLHAVVDSGVLSRTQWTMGFSADDAGVGDLDERRVLVVRPDAWPTPIVDWFNEHYPGVEIRLLEAQTPAALVVMLQALAP
;
A
#
# COMPACT_ATOMS: atom_id res chain seq x y z
N MET A 1 -3.96 -3.24 -30.68
CA MET A 1 -3.37 -3.16 -29.32
C MET A 1 -3.96 -4.28 -28.50
N THR A 2 -3.13 -5.08 -27.84
CA THR A 2 -3.59 -6.17 -26.96
C THR A 2 -4.08 -5.57 -25.65
N ASN A 3 -5.26 -6.01 -25.19
CA ASN A 3 -5.78 -5.62 -23.88
C ASN A 3 -5.05 -6.42 -22.79
N LEU A 4 -4.48 -5.72 -21.82
CA LEU A 4 -3.72 -6.33 -20.72
C LEU A 4 -4.61 -6.85 -19.58
N LEU A 5 -5.90 -6.52 -19.60
CA LEU A 5 -6.86 -6.99 -18.60
C LEU A 5 -7.43 -8.36 -18.98
N THR A 6 -7.60 -9.21 -17.97
CA THR A 6 -8.30 -10.48 -18.08
C THR A 6 -9.79 -10.28 -17.85
N ASN A 7 -10.63 -10.92 -18.67
CA ASN A 7 -12.09 -10.81 -18.59
C ASN A 7 -12.56 -9.34 -18.58
N ALA A 8 -11.99 -8.54 -19.48
CA ALA A 8 -12.13 -7.08 -19.47
C ALA A 8 -13.50 -6.59 -19.96
N GLY A 9 -14.15 -7.36 -20.84
CA GLY A 9 -15.55 -7.14 -21.24
C GLY A 9 -16.57 -7.85 -20.34
N PHE A 10 -16.14 -8.48 -19.24
CA PHE A 10 -17.01 -9.19 -18.29
C PHE A 10 -17.89 -10.30 -18.90
N ASP A 11 -17.52 -10.83 -20.07
CA ASP A 11 -18.24 -11.93 -20.74
C ASP A 11 -17.84 -13.33 -20.28
N GLY A 12 -16.71 -13.44 -19.60
CA GLY A 12 -16.18 -14.70 -19.11
C GLY A 12 -16.87 -15.20 -17.85
N ASP A 13 -16.12 -16.01 -17.10
CA ASP A 13 -16.59 -16.60 -15.86
C ASP A 13 -16.73 -15.56 -14.74
N PHE A 14 -17.60 -15.88 -13.78
CA PHE A 14 -17.78 -15.14 -12.53
C PHE A 14 -17.66 -16.11 -11.36
N ARG A 15 -17.38 -15.57 -10.18
CA ARG A 15 -17.23 -16.32 -8.94
C ARG A 15 -17.78 -15.55 -7.75
N ASP A 16 -18.21 -16.30 -6.74
CA ASP A 16 -18.57 -15.75 -5.44
C ASP A 16 -17.28 -15.41 -4.67
N TRP A 17 -17.12 -14.15 -4.29
CA TRP A 17 -15.97 -13.71 -3.52
C TRP A 17 -16.04 -14.28 -2.10
N ASN A 18 -15.05 -15.08 -1.70
CA ASN A 18 -15.02 -15.79 -0.42
C ASN A 18 -16.27 -16.64 -0.14
N GLY A 19 -16.93 -17.15 -1.20
CA GLY A 19 -18.15 -17.93 -1.09
C GLY A 19 -19.41 -17.13 -0.72
N ASP A 20 -19.36 -15.79 -0.72
CA ASP A 20 -20.54 -14.93 -0.51
C ASP A 20 -21.27 -14.71 -1.86
N PRO A 21 -22.49 -15.28 -2.04
CA PRO A 21 -23.24 -15.13 -3.29
C PRO A 21 -23.76 -13.70 -3.52
N LEU A 22 -23.71 -12.83 -2.51
CA LEU A 22 -24.01 -11.40 -2.69
C LEU A 22 -22.83 -10.61 -3.25
N VAL A 23 -21.65 -11.24 -3.37
CA VAL A 23 -20.44 -10.62 -3.92
C VAL A 23 -19.99 -11.43 -5.13
N HIS A 24 -20.84 -11.49 -6.15
CA HIS A 24 -20.58 -12.23 -7.38
C HIS A 24 -19.85 -11.35 -8.40
N VAL A 25 -18.58 -11.65 -8.64
CA VAL A 25 -17.65 -10.83 -9.41
C VAL A 25 -17.04 -11.60 -10.57
N ALA A 26 -16.73 -10.88 -11.65
CA ALA A 26 -16.01 -11.43 -12.79
C ALA A 26 -14.68 -12.08 -12.34
N ALA A 27 -14.36 -13.25 -12.91
CA ALA A 27 -13.11 -13.93 -12.65
C ALA A 27 -11.92 -12.99 -12.93
N SER A 28 -10.88 -13.08 -12.09
CA SER A 28 -9.72 -12.18 -12.07
C SER A 28 -9.97 -10.73 -11.64
N TRP A 29 -11.21 -10.34 -11.33
CA TRP A 29 -11.52 -9.07 -10.66
C TRP A 29 -11.71 -9.28 -9.15
N PHE A 30 -11.40 -8.24 -8.38
CA PHE A 30 -11.42 -8.24 -6.92
C PHE A 30 -12.31 -7.09 -6.43
N PRO A 31 -13.35 -7.35 -5.61
CA PRO A 31 -14.20 -6.29 -5.08
C PRO A 31 -13.50 -5.55 -3.94
N TYR A 32 -13.83 -4.27 -3.77
CA TYR A 32 -13.47 -3.52 -2.57
C TYR A 32 -14.61 -2.58 -2.17
N TRP A 33 -14.74 -2.30 -0.87
CA TRP A 33 -15.67 -1.31 -0.35
C TRP A 33 -15.16 -0.73 0.97
N VAL A 34 -15.49 0.54 1.23
CA VAL A 34 -15.29 1.15 2.54
C VAL A 34 -16.31 0.55 3.50
N ARG A 35 -15.82 -0.02 4.60
CA ARG A 35 -16.68 -0.54 5.66
C ARG A 35 -17.40 0.62 6.39
N ARG A 36 -18.71 0.49 6.57
CA ARG A 36 -19.48 1.35 7.48
C ARG A 36 -18.90 1.30 8.90
N ARG A 37 -18.78 2.46 9.55
CA ARG A 37 -18.44 2.58 10.98
C ARG A 37 -19.70 2.68 11.82
N ASP A 38 -19.62 2.30 13.09
CA ASP A 38 -20.77 2.39 14.01
C ASP A 38 -21.23 3.84 14.21
N SER A 39 -20.32 4.80 14.06
CA SER A 39 -20.61 6.24 14.11
C SER A 39 -21.20 6.81 12.82
N ASP A 40 -21.18 6.07 11.72
CA ASP A 40 -21.73 6.54 10.45
C ASP A 40 -23.27 6.50 10.51
N PRO A 41 -23.97 7.50 9.92
CA PRO A 41 -25.41 7.43 9.73
C PRO A 41 -25.83 6.11 9.07
N ASP A 42 -27.04 5.63 9.38
CA ASP A 42 -27.49 4.31 8.93
C ASP A 42 -27.38 4.14 7.41
N TRP A 43 -27.74 5.17 6.63
CA TRP A 43 -27.70 5.16 5.17
C TRP A 43 -26.28 5.14 4.55
N ARG A 44 -25.21 5.27 5.33
CA ARG A 44 -23.86 5.52 4.78
C ARG A 44 -23.03 4.25 4.64
N ASN A 45 -22.40 4.08 3.48
CA ASN A 45 -21.40 3.04 3.20
C ASN A 45 -21.87 1.61 3.48
N HIS A 46 -23.09 1.28 3.06
CA HIS A 46 -23.54 -0.11 3.06
C HIS A 46 -22.68 -0.94 2.12
N ARG A 47 -22.51 -2.23 2.46
CA ARG A 47 -21.82 -3.19 1.60
C ARG A 47 -22.64 -3.37 0.32
N PRO A 48 -22.07 -3.14 -0.88
CA PRO A 48 -22.80 -3.37 -2.11
C PRO A 48 -23.06 -4.85 -2.37
N VAL A 49 -24.13 -5.14 -3.12
CA VAL A 49 -24.36 -6.43 -3.76
C VAL A 49 -23.75 -6.40 -5.15
N TYR A 50 -22.82 -7.30 -5.45
CA TYR A 50 -22.17 -7.43 -6.75
C TYR A 50 -22.81 -8.57 -7.54
N ARG A 51 -23.00 -8.37 -8.85
CA ARG A 51 -23.60 -9.37 -9.72
C ARG A 51 -23.11 -9.26 -11.17
N ALA A 52 -23.12 -10.40 -11.85
CA ALA A 52 -23.14 -10.47 -13.31
C ALA A 52 -24.52 -10.01 -13.82
N VAL A 53 -24.53 -9.19 -14.85
CA VAL A 53 -25.76 -8.78 -15.53
C VAL A 53 -25.73 -9.38 -16.93
N ALA A 54 -26.78 -10.10 -17.31
CA ALA A 54 -26.85 -10.73 -18.62
C ALA A 54 -27.68 -9.89 -19.59
N ARG A 55 -27.21 -9.74 -20.83
CA ARG A 55 -27.91 -9.04 -21.92
C ARG A 55 -29.33 -9.55 -22.14
N ALA A 56 -29.54 -10.86 -22.00
CA ALA A 56 -30.85 -11.48 -22.16
C ALA A 56 -31.89 -10.99 -21.14
N ALA A 57 -31.45 -10.53 -19.96
CA ALA A 57 -32.33 -10.04 -18.90
C ALA A 57 -32.41 -8.51 -18.87
N GLU A 58 -31.28 -7.82 -19.02
CA GLU A 58 -31.18 -6.36 -18.87
C GLU A 58 -30.32 -5.75 -20.00
N PRO A 59 -30.80 -5.72 -21.26
CA PRO A 59 -29.97 -5.31 -22.41
C PRO A 59 -29.48 -3.86 -22.32
N ALA A 60 -30.24 -2.97 -21.69
CA ALA A 60 -29.83 -1.57 -21.46
C ALA A 60 -28.64 -1.43 -20.48
N ARG A 61 -28.26 -2.51 -19.78
CA ARG A 61 -27.14 -2.54 -18.83
C ARG A 61 -25.86 -3.12 -19.42
N ILE A 62 -25.86 -3.39 -20.71
CA ILE A 62 -24.73 -3.97 -21.43
C ILE A 62 -24.27 -2.95 -22.47
N HIS A 63 -22.98 -2.64 -22.47
CA HIS A 63 -22.36 -1.82 -23.50
C HIS A 63 -22.03 -2.70 -24.72
N GLU A 64 -21.31 -3.80 -24.49
CA GLU A 64 -20.86 -4.74 -25.52
C GLU A 64 -20.99 -6.20 -25.04
N GLY A 65 -20.86 -7.18 -25.93
CA GLY A 65 -20.85 -8.59 -25.49
C GLY A 65 -22.18 -9.09 -24.93
N LEU A 66 -22.13 -10.07 -24.04
CA LEU A 66 -23.27 -10.77 -23.43
C LEU A 66 -23.49 -10.38 -21.96
N ARG A 67 -22.50 -9.85 -21.26
CA ARG A 67 -22.57 -9.56 -19.83
C ARG A 67 -21.85 -8.28 -19.45
N SER A 68 -22.26 -7.69 -18.34
CA SER A 68 -21.55 -6.60 -17.66
C SER A 68 -21.42 -6.89 -16.17
N GLN A 69 -20.48 -6.23 -15.51
CA GLN A 69 -20.35 -6.30 -14.07
C GLN A 69 -21.14 -5.17 -13.43
N SER A 70 -21.93 -5.48 -12.41
CA SER A 70 -22.62 -4.44 -11.63
C SER A 70 -22.40 -4.60 -10.13
N TYR A 71 -22.62 -3.50 -9.42
CA TYR A 71 -22.85 -3.52 -7.99
C TYR A 71 -23.82 -2.42 -7.56
N ALA A 72 -24.57 -2.66 -6.48
CA ALA A 72 -25.63 -1.77 -6.04
C ALA A 72 -25.80 -1.75 -4.52
N THR A 73 -26.34 -0.64 -4.02
CA THR A 73 -26.89 -0.50 -2.66
C THR A 73 -28.33 0.00 -2.72
N ASP A 74 -29.18 -0.57 -1.89
CA ASP A 74 -30.58 -0.14 -1.74
C ASP A 74 -30.72 0.70 -0.46
N ALA A 75 -31.48 1.79 -0.53
CA ALA A 75 -31.69 2.76 0.56
C ALA A 75 -30.39 3.32 1.23
N ALA A 76 -29.25 3.23 0.55
CA ALA A 76 -27.95 3.58 1.11
C ALA A 76 -26.96 4.11 0.06
N THR A 77 -25.89 4.72 0.54
CA THR A 77 -24.68 5.03 -0.24
C THR A 77 -23.65 3.92 -0.08
N HIS A 78 -22.69 3.88 -1.00
CA HIS A 78 -21.47 3.10 -0.89
C HIS A 78 -20.26 3.95 -1.26
N THR A 79 -19.07 3.50 -0.90
CA THR A 79 -17.81 3.89 -1.54
C THR A 79 -17.12 2.59 -1.89
N ALA A 80 -17.16 2.21 -3.15
CA ALA A 80 -16.85 0.83 -3.54
C ALA A 80 -16.40 0.73 -4.98
N GLY A 81 -15.97 -0.48 -5.35
CA GLY A 81 -15.50 -0.75 -6.68
C GLY A 81 -14.96 -2.14 -6.90
N LEU A 82 -14.20 -2.26 -7.98
CA LEU A 82 -13.47 -3.45 -8.39
C LEU A 82 -12.04 -3.07 -8.73
N MET A 83 -11.12 -4.01 -8.55
CA MET A 83 -9.74 -3.86 -8.98
C MET A 83 -9.25 -5.10 -9.73
N GLN A 84 -8.25 -4.91 -10.58
CA GLN A 84 -7.53 -5.99 -11.26
C GLN A 84 -6.06 -5.58 -11.42
N PHE A 85 -5.19 -6.59 -11.46
CA PHE A 85 -3.76 -6.42 -11.71
C PHE A 85 -3.45 -6.70 -13.18
N ALA A 86 -2.48 -5.98 -13.73
CA ALA A 86 -1.90 -6.27 -15.04
C ALA A 86 -0.38 -6.22 -14.96
N ASP A 87 0.26 -7.23 -15.57
CA ASP A 87 1.71 -7.26 -15.75
C ASP A 87 2.09 -6.30 -16.88
N VAL A 88 3.11 -5.49 -16.63
CA VAL A 88 3.58 -4.43 -17.53
C VAL A 88 5.09 -4.29 -17.41
N THR A 89 5.70 -3.55 -18.33
CA THR A 89 7.10 -3.14 -18.20
C THR A 89 7.16 -1.74 -17.60
N PRO A 90 8.00 -1.48 -16.58
CA PRO A 90 8.25 -0.13 -16.08
C PRO A 90 8.55 0.84 -17.24
N GLY A 91 8.02 2.06 -17.17
CA GLY A 91 8.13 3.09 -18.20
C GLY A 91 7.10 2.98 -19.34
N GLN A 92 6.35 1.87 -19.46
CA GLN A 92 5.27 1.78 -20.45
C GLN A 92 4.20 2.83 -20.17
N GLN A 93 3.83 3.58 -21.22
CA GLN A 93 2.75 4.54 -21.13
C GLN A 93 1.43 3.82 -21.34
N LEU A 94 0.62 3.74 -20.28
CA LEU A 94 -0.60 2.97 -20.25
C LEU A 94 -1.82 3.88 -20.35
N ARG A 95 -2.87 3.36 -20.98
CA ARG A 95 -4.20 3.95 -21.00
C ARG A 95 -5.24 2.93 -20.55
N LEU A 96 -5.94 3.28 -19.48
CA LEU A 96 -7.14 2.60 -19.01
C LEU A 96 -8.37 3.29 -19.59
N GLU A 97 -9.22 2.54 -20.28
CA GLU A 97 -10.53 2.98 -20.75
C GLU A 97 -11.61 2.02 -20.24
N VAL A 98 -12.69 2.54 -19.67
CA VAL A 98 -13.82 1.69 -19.21
C VAL A 98 -15.13 2.43 -19.41
N TYR A 99 -16.16 1.71 -19.87
CA TYR A 99 -17.49 2.26 -20.03
C TYR A 99 -18.29 2.06 -18.73
N GLY A 100 -18.92 3.13 -18.26
CA GLY A 100 -19.72 3.12 -17.04
C GLY A 100 -21.12 3.67 -17.26
N HIS A 101 -22.07 3.10 -16.52
CA HIS A 101 -23.48 3.46 -16.51
C HIS A 101 -24.01 3.33 -15.09
N ALA A 102 -24.82 4.28 -14.63
CA ALA A 102 -25.51 4.24 -13.35
C ALA A 102 -27.03 4.32 -13.46
N VAL A 103 -27.69 3.72 -12.48
CA VAL A 103 -29.10 3.92 -12.16
C VAL A 103 -29.20 4.42 -10.74
N SER A 104 -29.90 5.54 -10.57
CA SER A 104 -30.12 6.14 -9.26
C SER A 104 -31.57 6.59 -9.16
N SER A 105 -32.35 5.93 -8.31
CA SER A 105 -33.80 6.12 -8.31
C SER A 105 -34.40 6.14 -6.91
N THR A 106 -35.31 7.07 -6.67
CA THR A 106 -36.18 7.07 -5.49
C THR A 106 -37.25 5.99 -5.55
N ASP A 107 -37.50 5.39 -6.72
CA ASP A 107 -38.47 4.31 -6.89
C ASP A 107 -37.73 2.96 -6.88
N ALA A 108 -38.04 2.09 -5.92
CA ALA A 108 -37.45 0.76 -5.84
C ALA A 108 -37.83 -0.09 -7.07
N GLY A 109 -36.83 -0.70 -7.72
CA GLY A 109 -37.05 -1.57 -8.88
C GLY A 109 -37.25 -0.86 -10.21
N ALA A 110 -37.07 0.47 -10.28
CA ALA A 110 -37.19 1.20 -11.53
C ALA A 110 -36.07 0.82 -12.52
N ALA A 111 -36.46 0.53 -13.77
CA ALA A 111 -35.52 0.31 -14.88
C ALA A 111 -34.89 1.62 -15.39
N SER A 112 -35.32 2.77 -14.89
CA SER A 112 -34.77 4.09 -15.18
C SER A 112 -34.67 4.91 -13.89
N SER A 113 -33.89 5.97 -13.94
CA SER A 113 -33.61 6.82 -12.81
C SER A 113 -34.75 7.81 -12.56
N LYS A 114 -35.03 8.08 -11.28
CA LYS A 114 -35.98 9.11 -10.85
C LYS A 114 -35.37 9.87 -9.67
N ASN A 115 -35.23 11.18 -9.83
CA ASN A 115 -34.50 12.04 -8.90
C ASN A 115 -33.10 11.46 -8.55
N PRO A 116 -32.25 11.22 -9.57
CA PRO A 116 -30.94 10.60 -9.36
C PRO A 116 -30.07 11.43 -8.42
N THR A 117 -29.17 10.75 -7.69
CA THR A 117 -28.05 11.41 -7.01
C THR A 117 -26.83 11.47 -7.94
N ASP A 118 -25.87 12.32 -7.60
CA ASP A 118 -24.51 12.21 -8.11
C ASP A 118 -23.91 10.86 -7.67
N MET A 119 -23.51 10.04 -8.64
CA MET A 119 -22.99 8.68 -8.48
C MET A 119 -21.47 8.63 -8.35
N ARG A 120 -20.78 9.74 -8.70
CA ARG A 120 -19.35 9.93 -8.47
C ARG A 120 -18.48 8.82 -9.05
N MET A 121 -18.84 8.34 -10.23
CA MET A 121 -18.11 7.29 -10.93
C MET A 121 -16.78 7.80 -11.47
N ARG A 122 -15.75 6.96 -11.44
CA ARG A 122 -14.43 7.21 -12.06
C ARG A 122 -13.64 5.91 -12.16
N VAL A 123 -12.55 5.93 -12.93
CA VAL A 123 -11.58 4.83 -12.99
C VAL A 123 -10.19 5.31 -12.59
N GLY A 124 -9.39 4.43 -12.04
CA GLY A 124 -8.08 4.74 -11.49
C GLY A 124 -7.00 3.77 -11.98
N LEU A 125 -5.79 4.27 -12.10
CA LEU A 125 -4.59 3.49 -12.41
C LEU A 125 -3.52 3.78 -11.36
N ASP A 126 -3.13 2.78 -10.58
CA ASP A 126 -1.96 2.85 -9.69
C ASP A 126 -0.73 2.37 -10.48
N PRO A 127 0.22 3.28 -10.81
CA PRO A 127 1.40 2.95 -11.58
C PRO A 127 2.41 2.08 -10.82
N THR A 128 2.30 2.00 -9.49
CA THR A 128 3.19 1.21 -8.61
C THR A 128 2.65 -0.19 -8.32
N GLY A 129 1.41 -0.48 -8.70
CA GLY A 129 0.78 -1.77 -8.44
C GLY A 129 0.27 -1.96 -7.00
N GLY A 130 0.02 -0.86 -6.29
CA GLY A 130 -0.59 -0.86 -4.95
C GLY A 130 -2.08 -1.25 -4.97
N THR A 131 -2.57 -1.80 -3.84
CA THR A 131 -3.94 -2.32 -3.71
C THR A 131 -4.91 -1.36 -3.00
N TYR A 132 -4.42 -0.23 -2.49
CA TYR A 132 -5.24 0.74 -1.77
C TYR A 132 -5.79 1.80 -2.73
N PRO A 133 -7.09 1.80 -3.08
CA PRO A 133 -7.64 2.71 -4.09
C PRO A 133 -7.53 4.19 -3.68
N PHE A 134 -7.47 4.51 -2.39
CA PHE A 134 -7.39 5.90 -1.93
C PHE A 134 -5.96 6.41 -1.76
N ALA A 135 -4.96 5.67 -2.27
CA ALA A 135 -3.58 6.11 -2.23
C ALA A 135 -3.37 7.35 -3.14
N PRO A 136 -2.50 8.30 -2.74
CA PRO A 136 -2.33 9.55 -3.47
C PRO A 136 -1.71 9.37 -4.86
N GLN A 137 -1.00 8.26 -5.11
CA GLN A 137 -0.39 7.96 -6.40
C GLN A 137 -1.36 7.40 -7.46
N VAL A 138 -2.59 7.04 -7.08
CA VAL A 138 -3.58 6.55 -8.03
C VAL A 138 -3.99 7.69 -8.96
N VAL A 139 -3.73 7.52 -10.26
CA VAL A 139 -4.15 8.47 -11.29
C VAL A 139 -5.60 8.19 -11.64
N TRP A 140 -6.49 9.11 -11.24
CA TRP A 140 -7.93 9.00 -11.45
C TRP A 140 -8.36 9.73 -12.72
N SER A 141 -9.32 9.16 -13.44
CA SER A 141 -10.08 9.85 -14.47
C SER A 141 -10.86 11.03 -13.88
N THR A 142 -11.37 11.89 -14.76
CA THR A 142 -12.44 12.80 -14.36
C THR A 142 -13.62 12.02 -13.81
N GLN A 143 -14.27 12.60 -12.81
CA GLN A 143 -15.47 12.04 -12.22
C GLN A 143 -16.69 12.35 -13.09
N ALA A 144 -17.60 11.39 -13.23
CA ALA A 144 -18.87 11.57 -13.91
C ALA A 144 -19.99 10.73 -13.29
N SER A 145 -21.22 11.00 -13.71
CA SER A 145 -22.42 10.26 -13.30
C SER A 145 -23.29 9.96 -14.54
N PRO A 146 -22.93 8.94 -15.35
CA PRO A 146 -23.67 8.58 -16.56
C PRO A 146 -25.00 7.92 -16.19
N ILE A 147 -26.06 8.72 -16.11
CA ILE A 147 -27.38 8.23 -15.69
C ILE A 147 -28.12 7.62 -16.88
N ASP A 148 -28.67 6.42 -16.69
CA ASP A 148 -29.56 5.68 -17.61
C ASP A 148 -28.98 5.32 -18.99
N SER A 149 -27.72 5.66 -19.25
CA SER A 149 -26.98 5.29 -20.46
C SER A 149 -25.48 5.23 -20.17
N TYR A 150 -24.75 4.44 -20.97
CA TYR A 150 -23.29 4.43 -20.92
C TYR A 150 -22.72 5.76 -21.41
N SER A 151 -21.72 6.29 -20.70
CA SER A 151 -20.97 7.45 -21.15
C SER A 151 -20.01 7.10 -22.29
N THR A 152 -19.34 8.12 -22.84
CA THR A 152 -17.98 7.94 -23.37
C THR A 152 -17.08 7.29 -22.31
N PRO A 153 -16.03 6.53 -22.69
CA PRO A 153 -15.24 5.83 -21.71
C PRO A 153 -14.60 6.78 -20.69
N PHE A 154 -14.54 6.34 -19.45
CA PHE A 154 -13.67 6.95 -18.45
C PHE A 154 -12.23 6.63 -18.83
N VAL A 155 -11.35 7.63 -18.81
CA VAL A 155 -9.96 7.49 -19.24
C VAL A 155 -9.01 7.89 -18.12
N ALA A 156 -8.03 7.03 -17.83
CA ALA A 156 -6.89 7.34 -16.99
C ALA A 156 -5.60 6.89 -17.68
N GLU A 157 -4.54 7.70 -17.62
CA GLU A 157 -3.27 7.42 -18.26
C GLU A 157 -2.12 7.61 -17.28
N ALA A 158 -1.17 6.67 -17.23
CA ALA A 158 -0.01 6.76 -16.36
C ALA A 158 1.15 5.92 -16.92
N ALA A 159 2.37 6.29 -16.55
CA ALA A 159 3.56 5.49 -16.85
C ALA A 159 3.72 4.43 -15.75
N ALA A 160 3.90 3.17 -16.14
CA ALA A 160 4.19 2.11 -15.20
C ALA A 160 5.46 2.43 -14.39
N GLN A 161 5.41 2.32 -13.07
CA GLN A 161 6.54 2.53 -12.15
C GLN A 161 7.06 1.21 -11.56
N SER A 162 6.38 0.10 -11.86
CA SER A 162 6.80 -1.24 -11.51
C SER A 162 6.43 -2.22 -12.62
N ASN A 163 6.79 -3.50 -12.47
CA ASN A 163 6.41 -4.56 -13.39
C ASN A 163 4.92 -4.98 -13.30
N ARG A 164 4.15 -4.30 -12.46
CA ARG A 164 2.72 -4.51 -12.28
C ARG A 164 2.00 -3.19 -12.03
N VAL A 165 0.80 -3.05 -12.56
CA VAL A 165 -0.12 -1.96 -12.22
C VAL A 165 -1.42 -2.50 -11.64
N THR A 166 -2.16 -1.64 -10.95
CA THR A 166 -3.52 -1.94 -10.49
C THR A 166 -4.50 -0.97 -11.11
N VAL A 167 -5.56 -1.48 -11.72
CA VAL A 167 -6.68 -0.68 -12.20
C VAL A 167 -7.82 -0.71 -11.20
N PHE A 168 -8.55 0.40 -11.08
CA PHE A 168 -9.70 0.53 -10.19
C PHE A 168 -10.92 1.03 -10.95
N LEU A 169 -12.06 0.39 -10.73
CA LEU A 169 -13.39 0.92 -11.02
C LEU A 169 -13.95 1.48 -9.72
N HIS A 170 -14.65 2.61 -9.75
CA HIS A 170 -15.05 3.29 -8.52
C HIS A 170 -16.37 4.02 -8.66
N SER A 171 -17.22 3.94 -7.63
CA SER A 171 -18.36 4.83 -7.44
C SER A 171 -18.60 5.16 -5.96
N ALA A 172 -19.19 6.33 -5.73
CA ALA A 172 -19.46 6.84 -4.39
C ALA A 172 -20.72 7.73 -4.34
N PRO A 173 -21.94 7.15 -4.45
CA PRO A 173 -23.19 7.92 -4.48
C PRO A 173 -23.26 8.95 -3.35
N ALA A 174 -23.55 10.21 -3.71
CA ALA A 174 -23.56 11.33 -2.78
C ALA A 174 -24.69 11.19 -1.74
N GLU A 175 -25.83 10.64 -2.15
CA GLU A 175 -27.01 10.48 -1.31
C GLU A 175 -27.61 9.07 -1.42
N PRO A 176 -28.29 8.59 -0.36
CA PRO A 176 -29.07 7.37 -0.47
C PRO A 176 -30.24 7.57 -1.43
N ARG A 177 -30.51 6.54 -2.20
CA ARG A 177 -31.70 6.40 -3.03
C ARG A 177 -32.30 5.02 -2.79
N ALA A 178 -33.55 4.82 -3.17
CA ALA A 178 -34.16 3.49 -3.06
C ALA A 178 -33.29 2.44 -3.76
N ARG A 179 -32.62 2.82 -4.86
CA ARG A 179 -31.55 2.06 -5.48
C ARG A 179 -30.46 2.97 -6.04
N ASN A 180 -29.21 2.67 -5.73
CA ASN A 180 -28.01 3.21 -6.37
C ASN A 180 -27.21 2.04 -6.96
N ALA A 181 -27.22 1.90 -8.28
CA ALA A 181 -26.53 0.82 -8.99
C ALA A 181 -25.58 1.39 -10.03
N VAL A 182 -24.44 0.74 -10.22
CA VAL A 182 -23.50 1.02 -11.31
C VAL A 182 -23.22 -0.25 -12.10
N TYR A 183 -22.91 -0.06 -13.37
CA TYR A 183 -22.65 -1.08 -14.37
C TYR A 183 -21.38 -0.68 -15.10
N TRP A 184 -20.45 -1.62 -15.19
CA TRP A 184 -19.16 -1.45 -15.82
C TRP A 184 -18.99 -2.47 -16.93
N ASP A 185 -18.47 -2.02 -18.06
CA ASP A 185 -18.33 -2.83 -19.24
C ASP A 185 -17.18 -2.35 -20.15
N SER A 186 -16.75 -3.20 -21.09
CA SER A 186 -15.74 -2.91 -22.11
C SER A 186 -14.48 -2.25 -21.52
N ALA A 187 -13.93 -2.81 -20.44
CA ALA A 187 -12.68 -2.33 -19.88
C ALA A 187 -11.51 -2.64 -20.82
N SER A 188 -10.56 -1.72 -20.94
CA SER A 188 -9.31 -1.95 -21.65
C SER A 188 -8.15 -1.26 -20.97
N LEU A 189 -7.04 -1.98 -20.83
CA LEU A 189 -5.75 -1.41 -20.49
C LEU A 189 -4.82 -1.69 -21.67
N THR A 190 -4.33 -0.65 -22.31
CA THR A 190 -3.46 -0.76 -23.49
C THR A 190 -2.20 0.08 -23.31
N VAL A 191 -1.15 -0.31 -24.01
CA VAL A 191 0.06 0.50 -24.14
C VAL A 191 -0.16 1.50 -25.28
N LEU A 192 -0.01 2.80 -24.99
CA LEU A 192 -0.29 3.89 -25.93
C LEU A 192 0.72 3.99 -27.07
N GLN A 193 1.96 3.59 -26.81
CA GLN A 193 3.00 3.39 -27.81
C GLN A 193 3.85 2.21 -27.36
N ASP A 194 3.97 1.19 -28.22
CA ASP A 194 5.09 0.27 -28.09
C ASP A 194 6.34 1.10 -28.32
N VAL A 195 7.05 1.42 -27.23
CA VAL A 195 8.50 1.60 -27.35
C VAL A 195 9.06 0.19 -27.60
N SER A 196 8.78 -0.37 -28.78
CA SER A 196 9.51 -1.53 -29.27
C SER A 196 10.91 -1.01 -29.58
N PRO A 197 11.95 -1.49 -28.87
CA PRO A 197 13.29 -1.29 -29.36
C PRO A 197 13.40 -1.95 -30.75
N GLY A 198 14.10 -1.31 -31.69
CA GLY A 198 14.30 -1.87 -33.02
C GLY A 198 15.10 -3.19 -32.98
N PRO A 199 15.13 -3.97 -34.08
CA PRO A 199 15.96 -5.17 -34.17
C PRO A 199 17.45 -4.76 -34.10
N GLY A 200 17.98 -4.78 -32.88
CA GLY A 200 19.28 -4.22 -32.49
C GLY A 200 19.35 -3.99 -30.98
N ASP A 201 18.20 -3.83 -30.32
CA ASP A 201 18.09 -3.50 -28.90
C ASP A 201 17.22 -4.54 -28.18
N ILE A 202 17.71 -5.74 -27.91
CA ILE A 202 17.12 -6.57 -26.84
C ILE A 202 18.06 -6.45 -25.65
N PRO A 203 17.76 -5.65 -24.61
CA PRO A 203 18.42 -5.83 -23.33
C PRO A 203 17.98 -7.20 -22.79
N PRO A 204 18.91 -8.10 -22.45
CA PRO A 204 18.57 -9.33 -21.74
C PRO A 204 18.02 -8.95 -20.36
N GLU A 205 17.05 -9.72 -19.86
CA GLU A 205 16.47 -9.66 -18.50
C GLU A 205 17.40 -8.97 -17.48
N GLU A 206 17.10 -7.72 -17.10
CA GLU A 206 17.93 -6.94 -16.17
C GLU A 206 17.68 -7.40 -14.73
N ASP A 207 18.43 -8.43 -14.33
CA ASP A 207 18.68 -8.88 -12.97
C ASP A 207 19.51 -7.83 -12.17
N ILE A 208 19.28 -6.53 -12.33
CA ILE A 208 19.97 -5.44 -11.61
C ILE A 208 18.96 -4.45 -11.00
N MET A 209 19.22 -4.01 -9.78
CA MET A 209 18.45 -2.96 -9.10
C MET A 209 19.41 -1.85 -8.68
N LEU A 210 19.15 -0.61 -9.13
CA LEU A 210 19.91 0.59 -8.77
C LEU A 210 19.09 1.49 -7.85
N VAL A 211 19.65 1.85 -6.70
CA VAL A 211 18.97 2.66 -5.67
C VAL A 211 19.87 3.81 -5.24
N LEU A 212 19.32 5.03 -5.21
CA LEU A 212 19.94 6.18 -4.54
C LEU A 212 19.26 6.38 -3.19
N TYR A 213 20.04 6.51 -2.13
CA TYR A 213 19.55 6.67 -0.77
C TYR A 213 20.24 7.83 -0.06
N SER A 214 19.44 8.64 0.64
CA SER A 214 19.90 9.64 1.60
C SER A 214 18.82 9.84 2.65
N GLU A 215 19.19 9.81 3.93
CA GLU A 215 18.27 10.13 5.04
C GLU A 215 17.71 11.56 4.91
N HIS A 216 18.56 12.47 4.44
CA HIS A 216 18.24 13.87 4.20
C HIS A 216 18.88 14.31 2.88
N PRO A 217 18.14 14.27 1.76
CA PRO A 217 18.68 14.61 0.44
C PRO A 217 18.85 16.13 0.33
N ASN A 218 19.87 16.66 0.99
CA ASN A 218 20.21 18.07 1.04
C ASN A 218 21.61 18.31 0.48
N VAL A 219 21.87 19.52 0.00
CA VAL A 219 23.21 19.95 -0.42
C VAL A 219 24.23 19.71 0.70
N GLY A 220 25.40 19.18 0.35
CA GLY A 220 26.47 18.91 1.30
C GLY A 220 26.28 17.66 2.18
N ARG A 221 25.20 16.90 2.00
CA ARG A 221 25.02 15.59 2.67
C ARG A 221 25.29 14.43 1.70
N PRO A 222 25.92 13.34 2.15
CA PRO A 222 26.23 12.22 1.26
C PRO A 222 24.96 11.54 0.73
N VAL A 223 25.02 11.12 -0.53
CA VAL A 223 24.04 10.26 -1.16
C VAL A 223 24.72 8.94 -1.48
N SER A 224 24.19 7.85 -0.93
CA SER A 224 24.64 6.50 -1.22
C SER A 224 23.97 5.99 -2.50
N VAL A 225 24.72 5.26 -3.31
CA VAL A 225 24.24 4.59 -4.52
C VAL A 225 24.53 3.10 -4.38
N TYR A 226 23.51 2.28 -4.49
CA TYR A 226 23.60 0.83 -4.39
C TYR A 226 23.14 0.19 -5.69
N ALA A 227 23.97 -0.71 -6.24
CA ALA A 227 23.57 -1.58 -7.32
C ALA A 227 23.60 -3.03 -6.83
N THR A 228 22.52 -3.77 -7.02
CA THR A 228 22.46 -5.19 -6.68
C THR A 228 22.15 -6.03 -7.90
N SER A 229 22.77 -7.20 -8.03
CA SER A 229 22.45 -8.17 -9.09
C SER A 229 22.47 -9.62 -8.58
N THR A 230 21.65 -10.48 -9.17
CA THR A 230 21.67 -11.93 -8.89
C THR A 230 22.88 -12.62 -9.54
N ARG A 231 23.53 -11.97 -10.52
CA ARG A 231 24.69 -12.48 -11.27
C ARG A 231 25.92 -11.60 -11.04
N PRO A 232 27.15 -12.13 -11.20
CA PRO A 232 28.36 -11.32 -11.11
C PRO A 232 28.40 -10.33 -12.29
N LEU A 233 28.77 -9.08 -12.01
CA LEU A 233 29.01 -8.05 -13.01
C LEU A 233 30.49 -7.68 -13.01
N GLU A 234 31.07 -7.63 -14.21
CA GLU A 234 32.44 -7.21 -14.47
C GLU A 234 32.44 -5.81 -15.12
N ASN A 235 33.57 -5.10 -14.97
CA ASN A 235 33.78 -3.72 -15.45
C ASN A 235 32.68 -2.70 -15.08
N ILE A 236 32.11 -2.86 -13.89
CA ILE A 236 31.05 -1.99 -13.41
C ILE A 236 31.55 -0.54 -13.22
N SER A 237 30.83 0.40 -13.81
CA SER A 237 31.14 1.82 -13.74
C SER A 237 29.89 2.61 -13.37
N LEU A 238 30.05 3.62 -12.52
CA LEU A 238 28.98 4.52 -12.13
C LEU A 238 29.27 5.92 -12.67
N SER A 239 28.31 6.49 -13.38
CA SER A 239 28.28 7.90 -13.72
C SER A 239 27.16 8.58 -12.94
N VAL A 240 27.43 9.77 -12.39
CA VAL A 240 26.42 10.57 -11.70
C VAL A 240 26.31 11.92 -12.41
N GLY A 241 25.12 12.24 -12.91
CA GLY A 241 24.77 13.55 -13.44
C GLY A 241 24.01 14.35 -12.40
N GLY A 242 24.23 15.66 -12.36
CA GLY A 242 23.49 16.58 -11.51
C GLY A 242 23.19 17.90 -12.22
N PRO A 243 22.58 18.87 -11.50
CA PRO A 243 22.12 20.14 -12.05
C PRO A 243 23.22 21.02 -12.67
N SER A 244 24.49 20.76 -12.30
CA SER A 244 25.67 21.47 -12.80
C SER A 244 26.58 20.60 -13.68
N GLY A 245 26.09 19.46 -14.17
CA GLY A 245 26.85 18.49 -14.95
C GLY A 245 27.28 17.27 -14.13
N ARG A 246 28.34 16.59 -14.58
CA ARG A 246 28.82 15.33 -13.98
C ARG A 246 29.36 15.55 -12.58
N VAL A 247 29.05 14.62 -11.67
CA VAL A 247 29.40 14.63 -10.26
C VAL A 247 30.35 13.49 -9.99
N THR A 248 31.41 13.75 -9.22
CA THR A 248 32.35 12.73 -8.80
C THR A 248 31.71 11.84 -7.73
N SER A 249 31.67 10.53 -7.99
CA SER A 249 31.31 9.51 -7.02
C SER A 249 32.55 8.78 -6.51
N THR A 250 32.48 8.26 -5.29
CA THR A 250 33.53 7.46 -4.64
C THR A 250 33.02 6.04 -4.50
N PHE A 251 33.73 5.05 -5.04
CA PHE A 251 33.41 3.64 -4.80
C PHE A 251 33.69 3.26 -3.35
N ARG A 252 32.70 2.71 -2.66
CA ARG A 252 32.77 2.36 -1.23
C ARG A 252 33.03 0.87 -1.01
N GLY A 253 32.68 0.01 -1.96
CA GLY A 253 33.05 -1.39 -1.92
C GLY A 253 32.05 -2.31 -2.62
N ARG A 254 32.38 -3.60 -2.60
CA ARG A 254 31.52 -4.68 -3.08
C ARG A 254 31.27 -5.69 -1.96
N SER A 255 30.07 -6.28 -1.94
CA SER A 255 29.71 -7.38 -1.05
C SER A 255 29.19 -8.56 -1.86
N LEU A 256 29.61 -9.77 -1.48
CA LEU A 256 29.28 -11.04 -2.12
C LEU A 256 28.57 -11.92 -1.07
N GLY A 257 27.29 -12.22 -1.28
CA GLY A 257 26.51 -13.03 -0.34
C GLY A 257 25.64 -14.05 -1.05
N GLY A 258 25.14 -15.06 -0.32
CA GLY A 258 24.34 -16.16 -0.88
C GLY A 258 23.00 -15.77 -1.55
N ARG A 259 22.67 -14.47 -1.62
CA ARG A 259 21.47 -13.93 -2.28
C ARG A 259 21.77 -12.95 -3.42
N GLY A 260 23.04 -12.69 -3.75
CA GLY A 260 23.42 -11.79 -4.85
C GLY A 260 24.71 -10.99 -4.63
N HIS A 261 24.98 -10.08 -5.55
CA HIS A 261 26.14 -9.20 -5.61
C HIS A 261 25.69 -7.76 -5.34
N LEU A 262 26.46 -7.01 -4.55
CA LEU A 262 26.19 -5.61 -4.22
C LEU A 262 27.43 -4.77 -4.50
N TRP A 263 27.22 -3.60 -5.11
CA TRP A 263 28.23 -2.56 -5.27
C TRP A 263 27.69 -1.25 -4.70
N ALA A 264 28.55 -0.54 -3.97
CA ALA A 264 28.19 0.70 -3.29
C ALA A 264 29.11 1.85 -3.72
N TRP A 265 28.51 3.00 -3.98
CA TRP A 265 29.19 4.28 -4.18
C TRP A 265 28.57 5.35 -3.30
N GLU A 266 29.26 6.47 -3.18
CA GLU A 266 28.74 7.66 -2.54
C GLU A 266 29.13 8.90 -3.34
N PHE A 267 28.25 9.89 -3.41
CA PHE A 267 28.60 11.22 -3.93
C PHE A 267 28.04 12.33 -3.02
N MET A 268 28.60 13.53 -3.14
CA MET A 268 28.22 14.68 -2.32
C MET A 268 27.62 15.78 -3.22
N PRO A 269 26.28 15.97 -3.21
CA PRO A 269 25.61 17.04 -3.94
C PRO A 269 26.13 18.42 -3.52
N GLN A 270 26.43 19.28 -4.49
CA GLN A 270 26.91 20.65 -4.24
C GLN A 270 25.85 21.71 -4.55
N ARG A 271 24.74 21.32 -5.19
CA ARG A 271 23.66 22.23 -5.59
C ARG A 271 22.32 21.55 -5.42
N GLU A 272 21.29 22.37 -5.22
CA GLU A 272 19.92 21.91 -5.25
C GLU A 272 19.54 21.45 -6.66
N GLY A 273 18.72 20.40 -6.74
CA GLY A 273 18.14 19.86 -7.96
C GLY A 273 18.24 18.34 -8.03
N THR A 274 17.88 17.79 -9.18
CA THR A 274 17.84 16.34 -9.38
C THR A 274 19.21 15.79 -9.78
N TYR A 275 19.63 14.74 -9.09
CA TYR A 275 20.82 13.96 -9.41
C TYR A 275 20.39 12.59 -9.94
N ALA A 276 20.97 12.15 -11.05
CA ALA A 276 20.73 10.86 -11.66
C ALA A 276 22.02 10.05 -11.64
N ALA A 277 21.98 8.83 -11.11
CA ALA A 277 23.09 7.89 -11.20
C ALA A 277 22.77 6.85 -12.27
N THR A 278 23.71 6.63 -13.17
CA THR A 278 23.63 5.66 -14.26
C THR A 278 24.77 4.66 -14.11
N ILE A 279 24.44 3.38 -14.09
CA ILE A 279 25.40 2.29 -13.97
C ILE A 279 25.54 1.55 -15.30
N GLU A 280 26.77 1.28 -15.70
CA GLU A 280 27.13 0.53 -16.89
C GLU A 280 28.04 -0.63 -16.49
N ALA A 281 27.84 -1.81 -17.07
CA ALA A 281 28.68 -2.99 -16.86
C ALA A 281 28.74 -3.82 -18.16
N ASP A 282 29.60 -4.83 -18.24
CA ASP A 282 29.85 -5.57 -19.49
C ASP A 282 28.59 -6.16 -20.17
N ILE A 283 27.55 -6.45 -19.38
CA ILE A 283 26.29 -7.05 -19.85
C ILE A 283 25.06 -6.17 -19.59
N ILE A 284 25.25 -4.91 -19.13
CA ILE A 284 24.17 -3.96 -18.78
C ILE A 284 24.39 -2.67 -19.55
N HIS A 285 23.42 -2.28 -20.38
CA HIS A 285 23.57 -1.16 -21.30
C HIS A 285 23.48 0.22 -20.64
N ALA A 286 22.63 0.41 -19.62
CA ALA A 286 22.67 1.53 -18.67
C ALA A 286 21.44 1.51 -17.76
N GLU A 287 21.63 1.37 -16.44
CA GLU A 287 20.53 1.42 -15.47
C GLU A 287 20.56 2.72 -14.68
N THR A 288 19.44 3.43 -14.60
CA THR A 288 19.40 4.82 -14.08
C THR A 288 18.37 5.00 -12.99
N ALA A 289 18.78 5.60 -11.87
CA ALA A 289 17.90 6.02 -10.79
C ALA A 289 18.20 7.47 -10.41
N ALA A 290 17.21 8.18 -9.87
CA ALA A 290 17.33 9.62 -9.58
C ALA A 290 16.84 9.97 -8.18
N ILE A 291 17.44 11.01 -7.60
CA ILE A 291 17.05 11.59 -6.31
C ILE A 291 17.00 13.11 -6.43
N HIS A 292 15.98 13.74 -5.84
CA HIS A 292 15.89 15.19 -5.79
C HIS A 292 16.54 15.70 -4.50
N VAL A 293 17.57 16.54 -4.65
CA VAL A 293 18.32 17.15 -3.55
C VAL A 293 17.84 18.58 -3.33
N ARG A 294 17.49 18.93 -2.09
CA ARG A 294 17.04 20.26 -1.69
C ARG A 294 18.21 21.13 -1.25
N ALA A 295 18.05 22.45 -1.34
CA ALA A 295 18.97 23.35 -0.65
C ALA A 295 19.00 23.01 0.84
N THR A 296 20.18 23.02 1.45
CA THR A 296 20.27 23.17 2.91
C THR A 296 19.66 24.52 3.25
N ALA A 297 18.39 24.51 3.66
CA ALA A 297 17.86 25.67 4.37
C ALA A 297 18.77 25.89 5.56
N ASP A 298 19.24 27.12 5.76
CA ASP A 298 19.64 27.58 7.09
C ASP A 298 18.41 27.39 7.96
N GLN A 299 18.32 26.23 8.60
CA GLN A 299 17.27 25.96 9.55
C GLN A 299 17.52 26.97 10.67
N PRO A 300 16.64 27.96 10.91
CA PRO A 300 16.74 28.75 12.13
C PRO A 300 16.78 27.74 13.28
N PRO A 301 17.58 27.97 14.34
CA PRO A 301 17.69 27.01 15.43
C PRO A 301 16.27 26.65 15.85
N GLY A 302 15.94 25.37 15.64
CA GLY A 302 14.65 24.85 16.06
C GLY A 302 14.51 25.08 17.55
N PRO A 303 13.28 25.03 18.09
CA PRO A 303 13.13 24.83 19.53
C PRO A 303 14.06 23.66 19.91
N GLY A 304 14.90 23.86 20.93
CA GLY A 304 16.09 23.04 21.20
C GLY A 304 15.80 21.55 20.98
N GLU A 305 16.73 20.86 20.31
CA GLU A 305 16.56 19.44 20.02
C GLU A 305 16.11 18.73 21.30
N PRO A 306 15.01 17.97 21.26
CA PRO A 306 14.61 17.19 22.43
C PRO A 306 15.79 16.33 22.82
N GLU A 307 16.07 16.29 24.13
CA GLU A 307 17.20 15.50 24.63
C GLU A 307 17.06 14.06 24.13
N ARG A 308 18.20 13.43 23.81
CA ARG A 308 18.20 12.08 23.24
C ARG A 308 17.48 11.13 24.18
N GLY A 309 16.33 10.62 23.75
CA GLY A 309 15.50 9.70 24.54
C GLY A 309 14.18 10.31 25.03
N SER A 310 13.99 11.64 24.93
CA SER A 310 12.75 12.28 25.34
C SER A 310 11.59 11.98 24.36
N PRO A 311 10.40 11.63 24.86
CA PRO A 311 9.24 11.38 24.01
C PRO A 311 8.67 12.69 23.47
N ARG A 312 8.00 12.62 22.33
CA ARG A 312 7.21 13.75 21.80
C ARG A 312 6.12 14.23 22.77
N VAL A 313 5.52 13.31 23.53
CA VAL A 313 4.47 13.57 24.55
C VAL A 313 4.71 12.64 25.73
N GLN A 314 4.69 13.16 26.96
CA GLN A 314 4.73 12.33 28.17
C GLN A 314 3.35 11.69 28.43
N TYR A 315 3.36 10.39 28.69
CA TYR A 315 2.22 9.54 29.06
C TYR A 315 2.75 8.19 29.61
N PRO A 316 1.99 7.45 30.41
CA PRO A 316 2.47 6.16 30.94
C PRO A 316 2.63 5.10 29.86
N ARG A 317 3.81 4.49 29.74
CA ARG A 317 4.07 3.38 28.80
C ARG A 317 4.01 2.07 29.54
N THR A 318 3.24 1.11 29.03
CA THR A 318 3.24 -0.27 29.52
C THR A 318 3.69 -1.21 28.41
N TYR A 319 4.75 -1.96 28.65
CA TYR A 319 5.33 -2.93 27.73
C TYR A 319 5.09 -4.35 28.26
N ILE A 320 4.43 -5.19 27.47
CA ILE A 320 4.28 -6.63 27.74
C ILE A 320 5.54 -7.33 27.22
N LEU A 321 6.40 -7.73 28.15
CA LEU A 321 7.66 -8.40 27.85
C LEU A 321 7.43 -9.91 27.79
N MET A 322 7.45 -10.44 26.57
CA MET A 322 7.21 -11.85 26.25
C MET A 322 8.49 -12.68 26.41
N PRO A 323 8.43 -13.87 27.03
CA PRO A 323 9.60 -14.68 27.26
C PRO A 323 10.19 -15.21 25.93
N PRO A 324 11.51 -15.43 25.86
CA PRO A 324 12.18 -15.79 24.60
C PRO A 324 11.72 -17.12 23.98
N ASP A 325 11.15 -18.01 24.79
CA ASP A 325 10.64 -19.33 24.41
C ASP A 325 9.15 -19.32 24.03
N SER A 326 8.48 -18.16 23.95
CA SER A 326 7.06 -18.10 23.58
C SER A 326 6.80 -18.68 22.19
N ASP A 327 5.86 -19.61 22.12
CA ASP A 327 5.25 -20.09 20.89
C ASP A 327 4.09 -19.15 20.43
N PRO A 328 3.48 -19.43 19.26
CA PRO A 328 2.37 -18.61 18.76
C PRO A 328 1.14 -18.56 19.68
N GLU A 329 0.86 -19.57 20.51
CA GLU A 329 -0.31 -19.57 21.40
C GLU A 329 -0.21 -18.49 22.47
N TRP A 330 1.00 -18.24 22.98
CA TRP A 330 1.26 -17.14 23.93
C TRP A 330 1.03 -15.76 23.30
N LEU A 331 1.40 -15.58 22.03
CA LEU A 331 1.13 -14.34 21.30
C LEU A 331 -0.38 -14.16 21.04
N HIS A 332 -1.06 -15.24 20.65
CA HIS A 332 -2.52 -15.24 20.50
C HIS A 332 -3.23 -14.87 21.80
N ALA A 333 -2.77 -15.37 22.96
CA ALA A 333 -3.35 -14.98 24.24
C ALA A 333 -3.26 -13.47 24.52
N VAL A 334 -2.17 -12.80 24.16
CA VAL A 334 -2.08 -11.33 24.30
C VAL A 334 -3.09 -10.65 23.38
N VAL A 335 -3.25 -11.12 22.14
CA VAL A 335 -4.24 -10.58 21.20
C VAL A 335 -5.67 -10.81 21.70
N ASP A 336 -5.99 -12.03 22.15
CA ASP A 336 -7.31 -12.46 22.61
C ASP A 336 -7.74 -11.76 23.91
N SER A 337 -6.77 -11.33 24.73
CA SER A 337 -7.07 -10.49 25.90
C SER A 337 -7.72 -9.14 25.53
N GLY A 338 -7.51 -8.68 24.29
CA GLY A 338 -7.99 -7.40 23.78
C GLY A 338 -7.28 -6.17 24.37
N VAL A 339 -6.23 -6.34 25.16
CA VAL A 339 -5.56 -5.20 25.83
C VAL A 339 -4.87 -4.27 24.83
N LEU A 340 -4.28 -4.81 23.76
CA LEU A 340 -3.58 -4.02 22.74
C LEU A 340 -4.52 -3.09 21.96
N SER A 341 -5.81 -3.42 21.85
CA SER A 341 -6.79 -2.60 21.14
C SER A 341 -7.49 -1.58 22.04
N ARG A 342 -7.54 -1.83 23.36
CA ARG A 342 -8.17 -0.94 24.35
C ARG A 342 -7.20 0.04 25.02
N THR A 343 -5.91 -0.23 24.96
CA THR A 343 -4.87 0.54 25.65
C THR A 343 -3.77 0.96 24.67
N GLN A 344 -2.86 1.84 25.11
CA GLN A 344 -1.64 2.17 24.36
C GLN A 344 -0.47 1.25 24.76
N TRP A 345 -0.75 0.03 25.23
CA TRP A 345 0.28 -0.92 25.61
C TRP A 345 0.96 -1.51 24.36
N THR A 346 2.24 -1.81 24.50
CA THR A 346 3.04 -2.48 23.45
C THR A 346 3.47 -3.85 23.93
N MET A 347 3.89 -4.71 23.00
CA MET A 347 4.38 -6.05 23.30
C MET A 347 5.65 -6.32 22.50
N GLY A 348 6.58 -7.07 23.08
CA GLY A 348 7.70 -7.64 22.36
C GLY A 348 8.62 -8.47 23.26
N PHE A 349 9.81 -8.75 22.77
CA PHE A 349 10.73 -9.75 23.34
C PHE A 349 12.04 -9.15 23.86
N SER A 350 12.25 -7.84 23.67
CA SER A 350 13.49 -7.15 24.03
C SER A 350 13.33 -6.47 25.39
N ALA A 351 14.13 -6.88 26.36
CA ALA A 351 14.16 -6.23 27.66
C ALA A 351 14.70 -4.79 27.56
N ASP A 352 15.64 -4.54 26.64
CA ASP A 352 16.15 -3.18 26.36
C ASP A 352 15.04 -2.26 25.83
N ASP A 353 14.22 -2.75 24.89
CA ASP A 353 13.10 -1.97 24.33
C ASP A 353 12.03 -1.69 25.39
N ALA A 354 11.85 -2.61 26.33
CA ALA A 354 10.90 -2.47 27.43
C ALA A 354 11.34 -1.42 28.46
N GLY A 355 12.66 -1.20 28.62
CA GLY A 355 13.23 -0.30 29.62
C GLY A 355 13.61 1.09 29.11
N VAL A 356 13.89 1.25 27.81
CA VAL A 356 14.46 2.48 27.24
C VAL A 356 13.47 3.66 27.18
N GLY A 357 14.01 4.87 27.28
CA GLY A 357 13.28 6.13 27.09
C GLY A 357 13.26 7.01 28.34
N ASP A 358 13.31 8.32 28.12
CA ASP A 358 13.17 9.34 29.16
C ASP A 358 11.68 9.59 29.43
N LEU A 359 11.06 8.61 30.09
CA LEU A 359 9.62 8.54 30.31
C LEU A 359 9.34 8.64 31.81
N ASP A 360 8.38 9.49 32.19
CA ASP A 360 7.99 9.70 33.59
C ASP A 360 7.46 8.41 34.23
N GLU A 361 6.73 7.60 33.45
CA GLU A 361 6.15 6.34 33.89
C GLU A 361 6.43 5.24 32.85
N ARG A 362 7.30 4.29 33.24
CA ARG A 362 7.64 3.09 32.48
C ARG A 362 7.20 1.87 33.25
N ARG A 363 6.28 1.10 32.70
CA ARG A 363 5.82 -0.16 33.28
C ARG A 363 6.16 -1.32 32.38
N VAL A 364 6.72 -2.38 32.94
CA VAL A 364 7.00 -3.62 32.21
C VAL A 364 6.22 -4.76 32.86
N LEU A 365 5.35 -5.40 32.08
CA LEU A 365 4.65 -6.62 32.46
C LEU A 365 5.47 -7.81 31.98
N VAL A 366 6.24 -8.42 32.87
CA VAL A 366 7.11 -9.56 32.55
C VAL A 366 6.27 -10.83 32.56
N VAL A 367 6.05 -11.42 31.39
CA VAL A 367 5.34 -12.69 31.24
C VAL A 367 6.31 -13.84 31.49
N ARG A 368 5.91 -14.80 32.35
CA ARG A 368 6.71 -15.97 32.76
C ARG A 368 8.14 -15.58 33.15
N PRO A 369 8.33 -14.87 34.29
CA PRO A 369 9.65 -14.42 34.72
C PRO A 369 10.66 -15.56 34.90
N ASP A 370 10.19 -16.77 35.18
CA ASP A 370 10.96 -18.01 35.30
C ASP A 370 11.53 -18.52 33.97
N ALA A 371 10.96 -18.09 32.83
CA ALA A 371 11.44 -18.45 31.49
C ALA A 371 12.58 -17.55 30.98
N TRP A 372 13.02 -16.57 31.79
CA TRP A 372 14.11 -15.66 31.42
C TRP A 372 15.48 -16.20 31.88
N PRO A 373 16.52 -16.15 31.03
CA PRO A 373 17.82 -16.76 31.30
C PRO A 373 18.61 -16.06 32.41
N THR A 374 18.39 -14.76 32.59
CA THR A 374 18.93 -13.96 33.69
C THR A 374 17.75 -13.57 34.58
N PRO A 375 17.89 -13.50 35.92
CA PRO A 375 16.89 -12.91 36.79
C PRO A 375 16.50 -11.52 36.28
N ILE A 376 15.38 -11.47 35.57
CA ILE A 376 15.04 -10.36 34.68
C ILE A 376 14.77 -9.06 35.47
N VAL A 377 14.32 -9.21 36.72
CA VAL A 377 14.14 -8.10 37.66
C VAL A 377 15.48 -7.45 38.03
N ASP A 378 16.50 -8.24 38.35
CA ASP A 378 17.83 -7.73 38.70
C ASP A 378 18.47 -7.03 37.50
N TRP A 379 18.29 -7.60 36.31
CA TRP A 379 18.75 -7.00 35.05
C TRP A 379 18.12 -5.62 34.80
N PHE A 380 16.80 -5.47 34.99
CA PHE A 380 16.15 -4.16 34.87
C PHE A 380 16.62 -3.18 35.95
N ASN A 381 16.81 -3.63 37.19
CA ASN A 381 17.30 -2.77 38.26
C ASN A 381 18.73 -2.25 37.98
N GLU A 382 19.57 -3.07 37.34
CA GLU A 382 20.94 -2.69 36.96
C GLU A 382 20.96 -1.73 35.77
N HIS A 383 20.22 -2.03 34.70
CA HIS A 383 20.35 -1.33 33.41
C HIS A 383 19.31 -0.24 33.17
N TYR A 384 18.13 -0.34 33.78
CA TYR A 384 16.99 0.54 33.57
C TYR A 384 16.29 0.89 34.89
N PRO A 385 16.99 1.57 35.82
CA PRO A 385 16.41 1.93 37.11
C PRO A 385 15.18 2.82 36.93
N GLY A 386 14.17 2.60 37.78
CA GLY A 386 12.91 3.36 37.78
C GLY A 386 11.80 2.78 36.91
N VAL A 387 12.05 1.66 36.21
CA VAL A 387 10.98 0.89 35.56
C VAL A 387 10.10 0.20 36.62
N GLU A 388 8.78 0.41 36.56
CA GLU A 388 7.80 -0.33 37.35
C GLU A 388 7.62 -1.73 36.76
N ILE A 389 8.19 -2.73 37.42
CA ILE A 389 8.10 -4.12 36.96
C ILE A 389 6.90 -4.80 37.63
N ARG A 390 6.05 -5.46 36.83
CA ARG A 390 5.01 -6.37 37.33
C ARG A 390 5.22 -7.74 36.72
N LEU A 391 5.25 -8.76 37.58
CA LEU A 391 5.45 -10.14 37.17
C LEU A 391 4.11 -10.80 36.89
N LEU A 392 3.97 -11.40 35.70
CA LEU A 392 2.82 -12.19 35.30
C LEU A 392 3.22 -13.66 35.26
N GLU A 393 3.00 -14.36 36.37
CA GLU A 393 3.28 -15.81 36.53
C GLU A 393 2.21 -16.68 35.87
N ALA A 394 1.89 -16.40 34.60
CA ALA A 394 0.94 -17.18 33.84
C ALA A 394 1.54 -18.56 33.49
N GLN A 395 0.90 -19.63 33.96
CA GLN A 395 1.32 -21.01 33.65
C GLN A 395 0.77 -21.51 32.31
N THR A 396 -0.24 -20.84 31.75
CA THR A 396 -0.85 -21.17 30.45
C THR A 396 -1.22 -19.91 29.67
N PRO A 397 -1.35 -19.98 28.33
CA PRO A 397 -1.84 -18.86 27.53
C PRO A 397 -3.21 -18.35 28.01
N ALA A 398 -4.13 -19.26 28.36
CA ALA A 398 -5.45 -18.89 28.89
C ALA A 398 -5.36 -18.11 30.23
N ALA A 399 -4.43 -18.47 31.11
CA ALA A 399 -4.20 -17.72 32.35
C ALA A 399 -3.66 -16.30 32.06
N LEU A 400 -2.80 -16.16 31.04
CA LEU A 400 -2.30 -14.87 30.61
C LEU A 400 -3.42 -13.95 30.11
N VAL A 401 -4.39 -14.48 29.34
CA VAL A 401 -5.58 -13.72 28.90
C VAL A 401 -6.27 -13.07 30.10
N VAL A 402 -6.56 -13.86 31.13
CA VAL A 402 -7.27 -13.40 32.34
C VAL A 402 -6.46 -12.36 33.11
N MET A 403 -5.15 -12.61 33.30
CA MET A 403 -4.27 -11.67 34.00
C MET A 403 -4.18 -10.31 33.30
N LEU A 404 -4.04 -10.31 31.97
CA LEU A 404 -3.98 -9.07 31.18
C LEU A 404 -5.31 -8.32 31.21
N GLN A 405 -6.43 -9.03 31.09
CA GLN A 405 -7.77 -8.42 31.19
C GLN A 405 -8.01 -7.75 32.55
N ALA A 406 -7.50 -8.33 33.64
CA ALA A 406 -7.65 -7.78 34.99
C ALA A 406 -6.78 -6.54 35.25
N LEU A 407 -5.68 -6.37 34.50
CA LEU A 407 -4.74 -5.27 34.65
C LEU A 407 -5.04 -4.07 33.74
N ALA A 408 -5.78 -4.29 32.66
CA ALA A 408 -6.19 -3.22 31.76
C ALA A 408 -7.20 -2.30 32.46
N PRO A 409 -7.03 -0.97 32.39
CA PRO A 409 -7.93 0.01 33.01
C PRO A 409 -9.30 0.09 32.36
#